data_AF-A0A820SBQ8-F1
#
_entry.id   AF-A0A820SBQ8-F1
#
_cell.length_a   1.000
_cell.length_b   1.000
_cell.length_c   1.000
_cell.angle_alpha   90.00
_cell.angle_beta   90.00
_cell.angle_gamma   90.00
#
_symmetry.space_group_name_H-M   'P 1'
#
loop_
_entity.id
_entity.type
_entity.pdbx_description
1 polymer ?
#
loop_
_entity_poly.entity_id
_entity_poly.type
_entity_poly.pdbx_seq_one_letter_code
_entity_poly.pdbx_strand_id
1 'polypeptide(L)'
;VSASKAQLDNVERHLRKFRKEYTHIHEWFVKADNEIRKIENKQISKNNKEEIDWIRTTRNDIKKLENNFETLKNLERIIQKETDRPLNSIRDRIMELKRQIEQLDRRLKDRLEIIEVKTSSFDIPY
;
A
#
# COMPACT_ATOMS: atom_id res chain seq x y z
N VAL A 1 34.89 6.61 15.22
CA VAL A 1 34.98 5.19 14.86
C VAL A 1 34.67 5.06 13.37
N SER A 2 35.65 4.66 12.56
CA SER A 2 35.43 4.45 11.12
C SER A 2 34.74 3.11 10.91
N ALA A 3 33.62 3.09 10.17
CA ALA A 3 32.93 1.85 9.84
C ALA A 3 33.84 0.96 8.99
N SER A 4 33.81 -0.36 9.24
CA SER A 4 34.59 -1.30 8.42
C SER A 4 34.03 -1.38 7.00
N LYS A 5 34.87 -1.69 6.01
CA LYS A 5 34.42 -1.88 4.61
C LYS A 5 33.29 -2.91 4.51
N ALA A 6 33.40 -4.02 5.23
CA ALA A 6 32.38 -5.07 5.28
C ALA A 6 31.04 -4.57 5.85
N GLN A 7 31.07 -3.70 6.85
CA GLN A 7 29.88 -3.07 7.42
C GLN A 7 29.22 -2.12 6.42
N LEU A 8 30.00 -1.31 5.69
CA LEU A 8 29.48 -0.43 4.65
C LEU A 8 28.83 -1.23 3.50
N ASP A 9 29.48 -2.31 3.05
CA ASP A 9 28.95 -3.20 2.00
C ASP A 9 27.63 -3.86 2.43
N ASN A 10 27.51 -4.23 3.72
CA ASN A 10 26.29 -4.84 4.25
C ASN A 10 25.14 -3.81 4.36
N VAL A 11 25.42 -2.62 4.86
CA VAL A 11 24.46 -1.50 4.92
C VAL A 11 23.94 -1.18 3.52
N GLU A 12 24.83 -1.10 2.53
CA GLU A 12 24.45 -0.82 1.15
C GLU A 12 23.53 -1.91 0.60
N ARG A 13 23.82 -3.19 0.89
CA ARG A 13 22.97 -4.31 0.48
C ARG A 13 21.57 -4.22 1.08
N HIS A 14 21.45 -3.88 2.36
CA HIS A 14 20.15 -3.71 3.03
C HIS A 14 19.40 -2.49 2.49
N LEU A 15 20.09 -1.38 2.21
CA LEU A 15 19.49 -0.20 1.57
C LEU A 15 18.96 -0.50 0.16
N ARG A 16 19.69 -1.29 -0.64
CA ARG A 16 19.22 -1.73 -1.97
C ARG A 16 17.95 -2.60 -1.86
N LYS A 17 17.92 -3.54 -0.90
CA LYS A 17 16.72 -4.34 -0.61
C LYS A 17 15.55 -3.47 -0.17
N PHE A 18 15.80 -2.52 0.75
CA PHE A 18 14.80 -1.58 1.24
C PHE A 18 14.20 -0.78 0.09
N ARG A 19 15.05 -0.21 -0.78
CA ARG A 19 14.61 0.57 -1.93
C ARG A 19 13.76 -0.26 -2.88
N LYS A 20 14.17 -1.49 -3.20
CA LYS A 20 13.42 -2.38 -4.08
C LYS A 20 12.02 -2.68 -3.52
N GLU A 21 11.97 -3.03 -2.24
CA GLU A 21 10.72 -3.35 -1.55
C GLU A 21 9.79 -2.13 -1.47
N TYR A 22 10.33 -0.97 -1.07
CA TYR A 22 9.59 0.27 -1.01
C TYR A 22 9.02 0.68 -2.37
N THR A 23 9.84 0.63 -3.42
CA THR A 23 9.41 0.95 -4.79
C THR A 23 8.31 0.02 -5.25
N HIS A 24 8.39 -1.29 -4.96
CA HIS A 24 7.36 -2.24 -5.32
C HIS A 24 5.99 -1.89 -4.70
N ILE A 25 5.96 -1.64 -3.39
CA ILE A 25 4.72 -1.26 -2.68
C ILE A 25 4.20 0.09 -3.19
N HIS A 26 5.08 1.06 -3.39
CA HIS A 26 4.71 2.40 -3.85
C HIS A 26 4.13 2.39 -5.27
N GLU A 27 4.73 1.66 -6.21
CA GLU A 27 4.21 1.53 -7.57
C GLU A 27 2.87 0.81 -7.60
N TRP A 28 2.70 -0.23 -6.78
CA TRP A 28 1.41 -0.88 -6.60
C TRP A 28 0.35 0.11 -6.08
N PHE A 29 0.69 0.89 -5.04
CA PHE A 29 -0.20 1.88 -4.46
C PHE A 29 -0.63 2.93 -5.49
N VAL A 30 0.31 3.52 -6.25
CA VAL A 30 0.00 4.52 -7.27
C VAL A 30 -0.94 3.97 -8.33
N LYS A 31 -0.77 2.71 -8.76
CA LYS A 31 -1.67 2.07 -9.72
C LYS A 31 -3.07 1.88 -9.14
N ALA A 32 -3.16 1.36 -7.91
CA ALA A 32 -4.43 1.14 -7.23
C ALA A 32 -5.16 2.45 -6.94
N ASP A 33 -4.45 3.49 -6.49
CA ASP A 33 -5.00 4.83 -6.22
C ASP A 33 -5.56 5.48 -7.50
N ASN A 34 -4.82 5.39 -8.61
CA ASN A 34 -5.31 5.89 -9.89
C ASN A 34 -6.57 5.16 -10.36
N GLU A 35 -6.64 3.86 -10.16
CA GLU A 35 -7.78 3.06 -10.61
C GLU A 35 -9.02 3.31 -9.75
N ILE A 36 -8.88 3.40 -8.42
CA ILE A 36 -10.03 3.75 -7.56
C ILE A 36 -10.56 5.15 -7.88
N ARG A 37 -9.70 6.13 -8.21
CA ARG A 37 -10.16 7.47 -8.65
C ARG A 37 -11.00 7.40 -9.92
N LYS A 38 -10.63 6.54 -10.88
CA LYS A 38 -11.44 6.32 -12.09
C LYS A 38 -12.78 5.69 -11.73
N ILE A 39 -12.79 4.69 -10.85
CA ILE A 39 -14.01 4.01 -10.41
C ILE A 39 -14.94 4.97 -9.66
N GLU A 40 -14.41 5.77 -8.73
CA GLU A 40 -15.19 6.77 -7.99
C GLU A 40 -15.90 7.76 -8.92
N ASN A 41 -15.25 8.15 -10.02
CA ASN A 41 -15.82 9.04 -11.03
C ASN A 41 -16.85 8.38 -11.95
N LYS A 42 -16.95 7.05 -12.00
CA LYS A 42 -17.95 6.34 -12.80
C LYS A 42 -19.32 6.41 -12.14
N GLN A 43 -20.34 6.67 -12.97
CA GLN A 43 -21.74 6.52 -12.56
C GLN A 43 -22.04 5.07 -12.23
N ILE A 44 -22.62 4.85 -11.06
CA ILE A 44 -23.01 3.51 -10.61
C ILE A 44 -24.15 3.01 -11.49
N SER A 45 -23.95 1.83 -12.10
CA SER A 45 -24.92 1.18 -12.98
C SER A 45 -25.45 -0.12 -12.34
N LYS A 46 -26.38 -0.85 -12.98
CA LYS A 46 -26.78 -2.19 -12.50
C LYS A 46 -25.68 -3.25 -12.63
N ASN A 47 -24.64 -3.00 -13.44
CA ASN A 47 -23.62 -4.00 -13.75
C ASN A 47 -22.23 -3.57 -13.21
N ASN A 48 -22.08 -3.53 -11.88
CA ASN A 48 -20.81 -3.19 -11.22
C ASN A 48 -19.97 -4.42 -10.84
N LYS A 49 -20.24 -5.60 -11.41
CA LYS A 49 -19.56 -6.85 -11.02
C LYS A 49 -18.04 -6.72 -11.13
N GLU A 50 -17.54 -6.17 -12.23
CA GLU A 50 -16.10 -5.95 -12.44
C GLU A 50 -15.50 -4.99 -11.41
N GLU A 51 -16.23 -3.92 -11.04
CA GLU A 51 -15.77 -2.98 -10.00
C GLU A 51 -15.70 -3.67 -8.64
N ILE A 52 -16.71 -4.45 -8.27
CA ILE A 52 -16.75 -5.20 -7.01
C ILE A 52 -15.61 -6.22 -6.95
N ASP A 53 -15.40 -6.98 -8.03
CA ASP A 53 -14.34 -7.99 -8.11
C ASP A 53 -12.95 -7.34 -8.02
N TRP A 54 -12.76 -6.21 -8.70
CA TRP A 54 -11.52 -5.43 -8.61
C TRP A 54 -11.28 -4.88 -7.20
N ILE A 55 -12.30 -4.32 -6.55
CA ILE A 55 -12.18 -3.81 -5.18
C ILE A 55 -11.82 -4.94 -4.21
N ARG A 56 -12.51 -6.09 -4.29
CA ARG A 56 -12.24 -7.25 -3.43
C ARG A 56 -10.81 -7.76 -3.61
N THR A 57 -10.36 -7.86 -4.85
CA THR A 57 -8.99 -8.28 -5.19
C THR A 57 -7.97 -7.30 -4.62
N THR A 58 -8.18 -6.00 -4.82
CA THR A 58 -7.28 -4.96 -4.31
C THR A 58 -7.19 -4.97 -2.78
N ARG A 59 -8.32 -5.16 -2.08
CA ARG A 59 -8.35 -5.28 -0.61
C ARG A 59 -7.63 -6.53 -0.11
N ASN A 60 -7.70 -7.64 -0.85
CA ASN A 60 -6.91 -8.83 -0.53
C ASN A 60 -5.41 -8.60 -0.73
N ASP A 61 -5.01 -7.83 -1.74
CA ASP A 61 -3.62 -7.45 -1.94
C ASP A 61 -3.12 -6.54 -0.82
N ILE A 62 -3.93 -5.59 -0.34
CA ILE A 62 -3.59 -4.76 0.83
C ILE A 62 -3.22 -5.60 2.05
N LYS A 63 -3.97 -6.68 2.33
CA LYS A 63 -3.65 -7.60 3.43
C LYS A 63 -2.29 -8.28 3.23
N LYS A 64 -1.92 -8.62 2.00
CA LYS A 64 -0.62 -9.23 1.70
C LYS A 64 0.53 -8.26 1.93
N LEU A 65 0.30 -6.95 1.75
CA LEU A 65 1.32 -5.92 1.97
C LEU A 65 1.76 -5.79 3.43
N GLU A 66 1.03 -6.36 4.39
CA GLU A 66 1.45 -6.39 5.80
C GLU A 66 2.84 -7.03 5.95
N ASN A 67 3.07 -8.15 5.26
CA ASN A 67 4.37 -8.84 5.24
C ASN A 67 5.49 -7.99 4.61
N ASN A 68 5.15 -7.21 3.57
CA ASN A 68 6.09 -6.30 2.92
C ASN A 68 6.47 -5.14 3.85
N PHE A 69 5.51 -4.59 4.60
CA PHE A 69 5.76 -3.57 5.62
C PHE A 69 6.60 -4.10 6.79
N GLU A 70 6.38 -5.34 7.23
CA GLU A 70 7.24 -5.98 8.22
C GLU A 70 8.68 -6.13 7.72
N THR A 71 8.84 -6.51 6.44
CA THR A 71 10.14 -6.56 5.78
C THR A 71 10.83 -5.19 5.76
N LEU A 72 10.11 -4.13 5.39
CA LEU A 72 10.65 -2.76 5.41
C LEU A 72 11.10 -2.32 6.80
N LYS A 73 10.30 -2.62 7.84
CA LYS A 73 10.65 -2.32 9.24
C LYS A 73 11.88 -3.10 9.70
N ASN A 74 11.99 -4.36 9.32
CA ASN A 74 13.16 -5.18 9.66
C ASN A 74 14.43 -4.65 8.98
N LEU A 75 14.33 -4.25 7.70
CA LEU A 75 15.45 -3.62 6.99
C LEU A 75 15.86 -2.29 7.64
N GLU A 76 14.89 -1.44 8.01
CA GLU A 76 15.17 -0.18 8.74
C GLU A 76 15.91 -0.45 10.05
N ARG A 77 15.47 -1.42 10.86
CA ARG A 77 16.16 -1.80 12.12
C ARG A 77 17.58 -2.29 11.90
N ILE A 78 17.80 -3.12 10.88
CA ILE A 78 19.15 -3.63 10.55
C ILE A 78 20.06 -2.48 10.16
N ILE A 79 19.62 -1.60 9.25
CA ILE A 79 20.41 -0.45 8.80
C ILE A 79 20.68 0.49 9.98
N GLN A 80 19.70 0.72 10.86
CA GLN A 80 19.88 1.59 12.04
C GLN A 80 20.95 1.02 12.96
N LYS A 81 20.90 -0.29 13.24
CA LYS A 81 21.89 -0.98 14.07
C LYS A 81 23.29 -0.94 13.46
N GLU A 82 23.40 -1.10 12.14
CA GLU A 82 24.69 -1.10 11.44
C GLU A 82 25.26 0.29 11.22
N THR A 83 24.46 1.34 11.19
CA THR A 83 24.93 2.72 10.98
C THR A 83 25.11 3.52 12.26
N ASP A 84 24.56 3.03 13.38
CA ASP A 84 24.48 3.74 14.67
C ASP A 84 23.91 5.16 14.52
N ARG A 85 22.99 5.32 13.56
CA ARG A 85 22.36 6.60 13.22
C ARG A 85 20.84 6.46 13.17
N PRO A 86 20.10 7.47 13.66
CA PRO A 86 18.65 7.47 13.52
C PRO A 86 18.26 7.53 12.04
N LEU A 87 17.33 6.67 11.63
CA LEU A 87 16.81 6.58 10.26
C LEU A 87 15.39 7.17 10.16
N ASN A 88 15.15 8.30 10.83
CA ASN A 88 13.82 8.92 10.91
C ASN A 88 13.19 9.12 9.53
N SER A 89 13.97 9.60 8.55
CA SER A 89 13.47 9.78 7.17
C SER A 89 12.97 8.48 6.52
N ILE A 90 13.63 7.34 6.78
CA ILE A 90 13.20 6.03 6.27
C ILE A 90 11.93 5.58 6.99
N ARG A 91 11.91 5.72 8.32
CA ARG A 91 10.76 5.38 9.14
C ARG A 91 9.51 6.18 8.76
N ASP A 92 9.66 7.49 8.57
CA ASP A 92 8.58 8.39 8.17
C ASP A 92 8.02 8.00 6.80
N ARG A 93 8.88 7.61 5.84
CA ARG A 93 8.44 7.11 4.52
C ARG A 93 7.65 5.81 4.61
N ILE A 94 8.08 4.86 5.46
CA ILE A 94 7.32 3.62 5.69
C ILE A 94 5.95 3.95 6.28
N MET A 95 5.91 4.84 7.27
CA MET A 95 4.67 5.24 7.94
C MET A 95 3.72 5.97 6.98
N GLU A 96 4.23 6.89 6.18
CA GLU A 96 3.39 7.62 5.21
C GLU A 96 2.82 6.67 4.15
N LEU A 97 3.63 5.77 3.60
CA LEU A 97 3.15 4.77 2.64
C LEU A 97 2.09 3.85 3.27
N LYS A 98 2.26 3.46 4.53
CA LYS A 98 1.26 2.68 5.27
C LYS A 98 -0.04 3.47 5.43
N ARG A 99 0.04 4.75 5.82
CA ARG A 99 -1.11 5.63 5.97
C ARG A 99 -1.88 5.80 4.66
N GLN A 100 -1.16 5.96 3.55
CA GLN A 100 -1.74 6.05 2.20
C GLN A 100 -2.50 4.77 1.81
N ILE A 101 -1.94 3.60 2.12
CA ILE A 101 -2.60 2.31 1.88
C ILE A 101 -3.84 2.13 2.77
N GLU A 102 -3.78 2.56 4.03
CA GLU A 102 -4.96 2.53 4.93
C GLU A 102 -6.07 3.49 4.45
N GLN A 103 -5.71 4.63 3.86
CA GLN A 103 -6.68 5.54 3.25
C GLN A 103 -7.30 4.93 1.98
N LEU A 104 -6.50 4.23 1.18
CA LEU A 104 -6.99 3.48 0.02
C LEU A 104 -7.98 2.39 0.44
N ASP A 105 -7.69 1.57 1.47
CA ASP A 105 -8.65 0.55 1.95
C ASP A 105 -9.97 1.16 2.43
N ARG A 106 -9.94 2.34 3.07
CA ARG A 106 -11.17 3.07 3.43
C ARG A 106 -11.97 3.46 2.21
N ARG A 107 -11.36 4.10 1.22
CA ARG A 107 -12.04 4.48 -0.03
C ARG A 107 -12.63 3.29 -0.77
N LEU A 108 -11.92 2.16 -0.77
CA LEU A 108 -12.41 0.91 -1.33
C LEU A 108 -13.65 0.37 -0.58
N LYS A 109 -13.69 0.48 0.74
CA LYS A 109 -14.88 0.13 1.55
C LYS A 109 -16.04 1.06 1.27
N ASP A 110 -15.80 2.37 1.32
CA ASP A 110 -16.84 3.38 1.09
C ASP A 110 -17.47 3.19 -0.30
N ARG A 111 -16.65 2.93 -1.34
CA ARG A 111 -17.16 2.67 -2.68
C ARG A 111 -18.00 1.40 -2.77
N LEU A 112 -17.61 0.32 -2.09
CA LEU A 112 -18.42 -0.90 -2.03
C LEU A 112 -19.78 -0.64 -1.39
N GLU A 113 -19.82 0.06 -0.26
CA GLU A 113 -21.06 0.39 0.45
C GLU A 113 -22.01 1.21 -0.44
N ILE A 114 -21.49 2.20 -1.17
CA ILE A 114 -22.30 2.99 -2.11
C ILE A 114 -22.85 2.12 -3.25
N ILE A 115 -22.04 1.19 -3.79
CA ILE A 115 -22.48 0.26 -4.84
C ILE A 115 -23.61 -0.64 -4.30
N GLU A 116 -23.47 -1.19 -3.10
CA GLU A 116 -24.45 -2.07 -2.47
C GLU A 116 -25.79 -1.33 -2.26
N VAL A 117 -25.76 -0.13 -1.66
CA VAL A 117 -26.97 0.69 -1.41
C VAL A 117 -27.69 1.05 -2.71
N LYS A 118 -26.94 1.49 -3.74
CA LYS A 118 -27.56 1.88 -5.01
C LYS A 118 -28.09 0.67 -5.77
N THR A 119 -27.40 -0.46 -5.75
CA THR A 119 -27.87 -1.68 -6.43
C THR A 119 -29.20 -2.14 -5.83
N SER A 120 -29.34 -2.13 -4.50
CA SER A 120 -30.61 -2.44 -3.84
C SER A 120 -31.75 -1.49 -4.21
N SER A 121 -31.47 -0.21 -4.48
CA SER A 121 -32.49 0.75 -4.92
C SER A 121 -33.02 0.47 -6.34
N PHE A 122 -32.26 -0.25 -7.16
CA PHE A 122 -32.66 -0.57 -8.53
C PHE A 122 -33.53 -1.85 -8.66
N ASP A 123 -33.67 -2.61 -7.57
CA ASP A 123 -34.45 -3.86 -7.53
C ASP A 123 -35.85 -3.68 -6.92
N ILE A 124 -36.26 -2.44 -6.66
CA ILE A 124 -37.63 -2.12 -6.24
C ILE A 124 -38.52 -2.07 -7.50
N PRO A 125 -39.48 -2.99 -7.67
CA PRO A 125 -40.42 -2.92 -8.78
C PRO A 125 -41.42 -1.77 -8.52
N TYR A 126 -41.61 -0.91 -9.53
CA TYR A 126 -42.74 0.02 -9.59
C TYR A 126 -44.02 -0.73 -9.98
#